data_AF-A0A8S9XXF3-F1
#
_entry.id   AF-A0A8S9XXF3-F1
#
_cell.length_a   1.000
_cell.length_b   1.000
_cell.length_c   1.000
_cell.angle_alpha   90.00
_cell.angle_beta   90.00
_cell.angle_gamma   90.00
#
_symmetry.space_group_name_H-M   'P 1'
#
loop_
_entity.id
_entity.type
_entity.pdbx_description
1 polymer ?
#
loop_
_entity_poly.entity_id
_entity_poly.type
_entity_poly.pdbx_seq_one_letter_code
_entity_poly.pdbx_strand_id
1 'polypeptide(L)'
;MIRRVAMDVAFINPANVVFVYMLVRELVRGDEVESEPQLQAVVLTCLYLSYSYMGNEISYPLKPFLVEESKERFWDRCLVIVNSLSRSMLRINSEPAFFTEIFTELKACGSVANVATSAA
;
A
#
# COMPACT_ATOMS: atom_id res chain seq x y z
N MET A 1 26.10 -4.34 -17.92
CA MET A 1 24.94 -5.00 -18.54
C MET A 1 23.97 -5.41 -17.43
N ILE A 2 23.18 -4.46 -16.92
CA ILE A 2 21.99 -4.76 -16.13
C ILE A 2 20.84 -4.38 -17.05
N ARG A 3 20.29 -5.36 -17.76
CA ARG A 3 19.07 -5.12 -18.54
C ARG A 3 18.03 -4.62 -17.56
N ARG A 4 17.46 -3.44 -17.84
CA ARG A 4 16.17 -3.06 -17.28
C ARG A 4 15.24 -4.21 -17.65
N VAL A 5 14.92 -5.08 -16.69
CA VAL A 5 13.74 -5.93 -16.83
C VAL A 5 12.60 -4.91 -16.92
N ALA A 6 12.10 -4.71 -18.14
CA ALA A 6 10.81 -4.08 -18.30
C ALA A 6 9.87 -4.91 -17.43
N MET A 7 9.09 -4.26 -16.56
CA MET A 7 8.13 -4.96 -15.71
C MET A 7 7.13 -5.66 -16.64
N ASP A 8 7.38 -6.93 -16.99
CA ASP A 8 6.57 -7.70 -17.94
C ASP A 8 5.13 -7.91 -17.43
N VAL A 9 4.91 -7.67 -16.13
CA VAL A 9 3.59 -7.49 -15.52
C VAL A 9 3.62 -6.25 -14.64
N ALA A 10 2.73 -5.30 -14.91
CA ALA A 10 2.54 -4.16 -14.01
C ALA A 10 2.06 -4.67 -12.65
N PHE A 11 2.77 -4.32 -11.57
CA PHE A 11 2.38 -4.66 -10.20
C PHE A 11 0.96 -4.18 -9.88
N ILE A 12 0.54 -3.06 -10.46
CA ILE A 12 -0.80 -2.50 -10.27
C ILE A 12 -1.81 -3.36 -11.04
N ASN A 13 -2.45 -4.26 -10.30
CA ASN A 13 -3.62 -5.03 -10.70
C ASN A 13 -4.67 -4.95 -9.58
N PRO A 14 -5.93 -5.36 -9.83
CA PRO A 14 -6.99 -5.24 -8.83
C PRO A 14 -6.65 -5.88 -7.46
N ALA A 15 -6.06 -7.07 -7.44
CA ALA A 15 -5.72 -7.75 -6.18
C ALA A 15 -4.63 -7.01 -5.39
N ASN A 16 -3.61 -6.52 -6.07
CA ASN A 16 -2.51 -5.79 -5.44
C ASN A 16 -2.97 -4.41 -4.93
N VAL A 17 -3.94 -3.76 -5.58
CA VAL A 17 -4.55 -2.53 -5.07
C VAL A 17 -5.33 -2.79 -3.79
N VAL A 18 -6.05 -3.91 -3.69
CA VAL A 18 -6.73 -4.33 -2.44
C VAL A 18 -5.71 -4.54 -1.32
N PHE A 19 -4.58 -5.17 -1.62
CA PHE A 19 -3.50 -5.36 -0.65
C PHE A 19 -2.90 -4.03 -0.17
N VAL A 20 -2.60 -3.11 -1.10
CA VAL A 20 -2.09 -1.77 -0.75
C VAL A 20 -3.10 -1.01 0.11
N TYR A 21 -4.38 -1.05 -0.25
CA TYR A 21 -5.46 -0.44 0.53
C TYR A 21 -5.50 -0.98 1.97
N MET A 22 -5.38 -2.31 2.14
CA MET A 22 -5.34 -2.95 3.46
C MET A 22 -4.22 -2.40 4.35
N LEU A 23 -3.04 -2.12 3.78
CA LEU A 23 -1.95 -1.49 4.54
C LEU A 23 -2.23 -0.01 4.84
N VAL A 24 -2.68 0.75 3.83
CA VAL A 24 -2.85 2.21 3.95
C VAL A 24 -3.95 2.56 4.96
N ARG A 25 -5.09 1.85 4.96
CA ARG A 25 -6.21 2.14 5.87
C ARG A 25 -5.86 1.99 7.35
N GLU A 26 -4.86 1.17 7.67
CA GLU A 26 -4.42 0.96 9.05
C GLU A 26 -3.45 2.04 9.53
N LEU A 27 -2.73 2.69 8.61
CA LEU A 27 -1.75 3.73 8.92
C LEU A 27 -2.28 5.15 8.74
N VAL A 28 -3.31 5.33 7.91
CA VAL A 28 -3.91 6.64 7.63
C VAL A 28 -5.29 6.67 8.28
N ARG A 29 -5.34 7.08 9.54
CA ARG A 29 -6.58 7.18 10.31
C ARG A 29 -6.96 8.66 10.53
N GLY A 30 -8.07 9.08 9.92
CA GLY A 30 -8.66 10.41 10.16
C GLY A 30 -7.71 11.58 9.90
N ASP A 31 -7.72 12.55 10.81
CA ASP A 31 -6.96 13.81 10.72
C ASP A 31 -5.48 13.68 11.18
N GLU A 32 -4.95 12.46 11.36
CA GLU A 32 -3.57 12.23 11.82
C GLU A 32 -2.50 12.57 10.77
N VAL A 33 -2.91 12.83 9.52
CA VAL A 33 -2.02 13.22 8.44
C VAL A 33 -1.94 14.75 8.38
N GLU A 34 -0.80 15.29 8.76
CA GLU A 34 -0.57 16.73 8.89
C GLU A 34 -0.21 17.39 7.55
N SER A 35 0.24 16.61 6.56
CA SER A 35 0.66 17.17 5.26
C SER A 35 0.67 16.16 4.10
N GLU A 36 0.56 16.67 2.86
CA GLU A 36 0.66 15.86 1.63
C GLU A 36 1.98 15.07 1.54
N PRO A 37 3.17 15.62 1.84
CA PRO A 37 4.41 14.86 1.81
C PRO A 37 4.44 13.71 2.82
N GLN A 38 3.85 13.90 4.01
CA GLN A 38 3.73 12.84 5.00
C GLN A 38 2.84 11.71 4.48
N LEU A 39 1.70 12.04 3.87
CA LEU A 39 0.81 11.07 3.24
C LEU A 39 1.53 10.30 2.14
N GLN A 40 2.21 11.01 1.24
CA GLN A 40 2.97 10.42 0.14
C GLN A 40 4.01 9.44 0.67
N ALA A 41 4.76 9.80 1.72
CA ALA A 41 5.73 8.94 2.35
C ALA A 41 5.08 7.66 2.92
N VAL A 42 3.97 7.77 3.65
CA VAL A 42 3.22 6.60 4.18
C VAL A 42 2.76 5.68 3.06
N VAL A 43 2.14 6.23 2.02
CA VAL A 43 1.61 5.47 0.88
C VAL A 43 2.74 4.78 0.12
N LEU A 44 3.87 5.45 -0.10
CA LEU A 44 5.02 4.85 -0.78
C LEU A 44 5.71 3.78 0.05
N THR A 45 5.76 3.90 1.37
CA THR A 45 6.22 2.81 2.25
C THR A 45 5.29 1.60 2.14
N CYS A 46 3.97 1.79 2.15
CA CYS A 46 3.01 0.71 1.95
C CYS A 46 3.18 0.06 0.57
N LEU A 47 3.37 0.88 -0.46
CA LEU A 47 3.58 0.39 -1.82
C LEU A 47 4.88 -0.41 -1.91
N TYR A 48 5.99 0.07 -1.35
CA TYR A 48 7.26 -0.65 -1.30
C TYR A 48 7.10 -2.03 -0.66
N LEU A 49 6.46 -2.11 0.52
CA LEU A 49 6.21 -3.38 1.19
C LEU A 49 5.30 -4.31 0.37
N SER A 50 4.32 -3.74 -0.33
CA SER A 50 3.43 -4.51 -1.21
C SER A 50 4.21 -5.09 -2.40
N TYR A 51 5.13 -4.34 -3.00
CA TYR A 51 6.07 -4.85 -3.99
C TYR A 51 6.95 -5.95 -3.40
N SER A 52 7.52 -5.75 -2.21
CA SER A 52 8.36 -6.75 -1.55
C SER A 52 7.63 -8.04 -1.17
N TYR A 53 6.32 -7.99 -0.91
CA TYR A 53 5.54 -9.14 -0.46
C TYR A 53 4.78 -9.85 -1.59
N MET A 54 4.10 -9.09 -2.45
CA MET A 54 3.25 -9.61 -3.55
C MET A 54 3.94 -9.58 -4.92
N GLY A 55 5.13 -9.00 -5.00
CA GLY A 55 5.87 -8.88 -6.25
C GLY A 55 6.49 -10.19 -6.72
N ASN A 56 6.63 -10.33 -8.04
CA ASN A 56 7.24 -11.51 -8.67
C ASN A 56 8.78 -11.46 -8.70
N GLU A 57 9.37 -10.28 -8.48
CA GLU A 57 10.82 -10.11 -8.49
C GLU A 57 11.41 -10.36 -7.10
N ILE A 58 12.63 -10.87 -7.06
CA ILE A 58 13.36 -11.13 -5.80
C ILE A 58 13.69 -9.86 -5.00
N SER A 59 13.72 -8.70 -5.66
CA SER A 59 14.01 -7.42 -5.00
C SER A 59 13.54 -6.24 -5.83
N TYR A 60 13.24 -5.14 -5.14
CA TYR A 60 12.86 -3.86 -5.76
C TYR A 60 13.76 -2.74 -5.23
N PRO A 61 14.23 -1.82 -6.09
CA PRO A 61 15.08 -0.72 -5.66
C PRO A 61 14.31 0.26 -4.77
N LEU A 62 14.95 0.80 -3.73
CA LEU A 62 14.32 1.75 -2.79
C LEU A 62 14.02 3.13 -3.42
N LYS A 63 14.88 3.59 -4.35
CA LYS A 63 14.88 4.96 -4.87
C LYS A 63 13.50 5.49 -5.34
N PRO A 64 12.64 4.71 -6.01
CA PRO A 64 11.32 5.16 -6.43
C PRO A 64 10.33 5.41 -5.28
N PHE A 65 10.57 4.84 -4.10
CA PHE A 65 9.64 4.87 -2.95
C PHE A 65 10.09 5.84 -1.84
N LEU A 66 11.35 6.27 -1.88
CA LEU A 66 11.91 7.16 -0.88
C LEU A 66 11.73 8.63 -1.32
N VAL A 67 10.75 9.30 -0.73
CA VAL A 67 10.50 10.75 -0.90
C VAL A 67 10.97 11.58 0.29
N GLU A 68 11.31 10.94 1.40
CA GLU A 68 11.83 11.59 2.60
C GLU A 68 13.37 11.66 2.57
N GLU A 69 13.94 12.71 3.17
CA GLU A 69 15.40 12.85 3.28
C GLU A 69 16.02 11.78 4.20
N SER A 70 15.30 11.42 5.28
CA SER A 70 15.75 10.42 6.25
C SER A 70 15.34 9.02 5.82
N LYS A 71 16.34 8.20 5.45
CA LYS A 71 16.15 6.76 5.18
C LYS A 71 15.75 5.99 6.43
N GLU A 72 16.20 6.41 7.60
CA GLU A 72 15.89 5.74 8.88
C GLU A 72 14.38 5.77 9.14
N ARG A 73 13.74 6.94 8.94
CA ARG A 73 12.28 7.08 9.08
C ARG A 73 11.49 6.14 8.16
N PHE A 74 11.98 5.92 6.95
CA PHE A 74 11.36 4.97 6.02
C PHE A 74 11.45 3.53 6.57
N TRP A 75 12.62 3.12 7.06
CA TRP A 75 12.84 1.78 7.58
C TRP A 75 12.13 1.51 8.90
N ASP A 76 12.10 2.49 9.81
CA ASP A 76 11.33 2.40 11.05
C ASP A 76 9.85 2.17 10.75
N ARG A 77 9.30 2.90 9.78
CA ARG A 77 7.92 2.73 9.32
C ARG A 77 7.69 1.35 8.71
N CYS A 78 8.63 0.84 7.90
CA CYS A 78 8.57 -0.53 7.40
C CYS A 78 8.47 -1.56 8.55
N LEU A 79 9.30 -1.43 9.58
CA LEU A 79 9.31 -2.34 10.73
C LEU A 79 7.98 -2.27 11.50
N VAL A 80 7.45 -1.07 11.73
CA VAL A 80 6.15 -0.87 12.39
C VAL A 80 5.02 -1.55 11.60
N ILE A 81 4.99 -1.38 10.28
CA ILE A 81 3.98 -2.00 9.41
C ILE A 81 4.07 -3.52 9.47
N VAL A 82 5.26 -4.08 9.28
CA VAL A 82 5.45 -5.54 9.27
C VAL A 82 5.09 -6.13 10.62
N ASN A 83 5.53 -5.51 11.72
CA ASN A 83 5.20 -5.99 13.06
C ASN A 83 3.69 -5.98 13.34
N SER A 84 2.98 -4.96 12.85
CA SER A 84 1.54 -4.79 13.13
C SER A 84 0.64 -5.54 12.17
N LEU A 85 1.02 -5.64 10.89
CA LEU A 85 0.14 -6.11 9.80
C LEU A 85 0.56 -7.42 9.15
N SER A 86 1.71 -8.01 9.51
CA SER A 86 2.18 -9.29 8.93
C SER A 86 1.12 -10.40 8.98
N ARG A 87 0.33 -10.47 10.06
CA ARG A 87 -0.80 -11.41 10.14
C ARG A 87 -1.85 -11.14 9.07
N SER A 88 -2.26 -9.89 8.89
CA SER A 88 -3.24 -9.50 7.86
C SER A 88 -2.69 -9.70 6.45
N MET A 89 -1.40 -9.45 6.23
CA MET A 89 -0.71 -9.71 4.96
C MET A 89 -0.73 -11.19 4.57
N LEU A 90 -0.56 -12.10 5.52
CA LEU A 90 -0.71 -13.54 5.27
C LEU A 90 -2.18 -13.93 5.12
N ARG A 91 -3.05 -13.38 5.98
CA ARG A 91 -4.48 -13.69 6.02
C ARG A 91 -5.18 -13.37 4.72
N ILE A 92 -4.89 -12.23 4.10
CA ILE A 92 -5.53 -11.82 2.83
C ILE A 92 -5.20 -12.75 1.66
N ASN A 93 -4.08 -13.47 1.73
CA ASN A 93 -3.70 -14.48 0.76
C ASN A 93 -4.24 -15.87 1.09
N SER A 94 -4.53 -16.14 2.37
CA SER A 94 -4.92 -17.47 2.86
C SER A 94 -6.43 -17.63 3.03
N GLU A 95 -7.16 -16.52 3.23
CA GLU A 95 -8.59 -16.49 3.50
C GLU A 95 -9.34 -15.68 2.41
N PRO A 96 -9.99 -16.34 1.43
CA PRO A 96 -10.75 -15.65 0.38
C PRO A 96 -11.88 -14.75 0.91
N ALA A 97 -12.47 -15.11 2.06
CA ALA A 97 -13.49 -14.29 2.71
C ALA A 97 -12.92 -12.94 3.17
N PHE A 98 -11.72 -12.94 3.77
CA PHE A 98 -11.06 -11.71 4.19
C PHE A 98 -10.67 -10.83 3.01
N PHE A 99 -10.17 -11.41 1.90
CA PHE A 99 -9.96 -10.65 0.67
C PHE A 99 -11.24 -9.98 0.17
N THR A 100 -12.35 -10.72 0.16
CA THR A 100 -13.66 -10.21 -0.31
C THR A 100 -14.18 -9.08 0.57
N GLU A 101 -13.98 -9.18 1.89
CA GLU A 101 -14.29 -8.12 2.86
C GLU A 101 -13.53 -6.83 2.52
N ILE A 102 -12.21 -6.88 2.46
CA ILE A 102 -11.36 -5.72 2.15
C ILE A 102 -11.67 -5.14 0.75
N PHE A 103 -11.91 -5.99 -0.25
CA PHE A 103 -12.29 -5.55 -1.58
C PHE A 103 -13.64 -4.82 -1.59
N THR A 104 -14.59 -5.29 -0.78
CA THR A 104 -15.90 -4.64 -0.67
C THR A 104 -15.79 -3.29 0.02
N GLU A 105 -14.97 -3.18 1.06
CA GLU A 105 -14.68 -1.92 1.74
C GLU A 105 -14.02 -0.90 0.81
N LEU A 106 -13.02 -1.32 0.02
CA LEU A 106 -12.37 -0.46 -0.98
C LEU A 106 -13.38 0.10 -1.99
N LYS A 107 -14.31 -0.72 -2.49
CA LYS A 107 -15.37 -0.25 -3.40
C LYS A 107 -16.31 0.76 -2.74
N ALA A 108 -16.58 0.63 -1.44
CA ALA A 108 -17.43 1.55 -0.72
C ALA A 108 -16.82 2.96 -0.65
N CYS A 109 -15.50 3.10 -0.54
CA CYS A 109 -14.81 4.40 -0.57
C CYS A 109 -15.12 5.20 -1.85
N GLY A 110 -15.15 4.53 -3.01
CA GLY A 110 -15.51 5.18 -4.28
C GLY A 110 -16.98 5.62 -4.35
N SER A 111 -17.87 4.92 -3.63
CA SER A 111 -19.30 5.26 -3.57
C SER A 111 -19.54 6.48 -2.67
N VAL A 112 -18.84 6.57 -1.54
CA VAL A 112 -18.89 7.74 -0.64
C VAL A 112 -18.36 8.99 -1.34
N ALA A 113 -17.26 8.88 -2.09
CA ALA A 113 -16.73 10.00 -2.88
C ALA A 113 -17.76 10.53 -3.88
N ASN A 114 -18.44 9.66 -4.63
CA ASN A 114 -19.45 10.08 -5.61
C ASN A 114 -20.65 10.80 -4.99
N VAL A 115 -21.05 10.45 -3.76
CA VAL A 115 -22.13 11.14 -3.03
C VAL A 115 -21.67 12.53 -2.56
N ALA A 116 -20.43 12.67 -2.09
CA ALA A 116 -19.89 13.97 -1.68
C ALA A 116 -19.78 14.95 -2.86
N THR A 117 -19.37 14.49 -4.05
CA THR A 117 -19.26 15.34 -5.26
C THR A 117 -20.61 15.69 -5.88
N SER A 118 -21.68 14.94 -5.59
CA SER A 118 -23.04 15.22 -6.09
C SER A 118 -23.89 16.06 -5.13
N ALA A 119 -23.41 16.26 -3.90
CA ALA A 119 -24.01 17.14 -2.90
C ALA A 119 -23.38 18.55 -2.85
N ALA A 120 -22.36 18.81 -3.70
CA ALA A 120 -21.71 20.11 -3.89
C ALA A 120 -22.09 20.70 -5.26
#